data_AF-A0A3A0BC89-F1
#
_entry.id   AF-A0A3A0BC89-F1
#
_cell.length_a   1.000
_cell.length_b   1.000
_cell.length_c   1.000
_cell.angle_alpha   90.00
_cell.angle_beta   90.00
_cell.angle_gamma   90.00
#
_symmetry.space_group_name_H-M   'P 1'
#
loop_
_entity.id
_entity.type
_entity.pdbx_description
1 polymer ?
#
loop_
_entity_poly.entity_id
_entity_poly.type
_entity_poly.pdbx_seq_one_letter_code
_entity_poly.pdbx_strand_id
1 'polypeptide(L)'
;MTLYLRLAWRNVWRHRRRTFLIAIGMGVTMSLLVMYDGLIGGFEQAIYGNAIQLLGGNIQIHAPGYGGKAGRKPLLALDDPDAVVQAAESHPDVVAASKRIVTGGLVTNREGAFAITIVGVETDKEGKITPVSSNISSGRYLLPDDADAIVIGRGLANAMEIEVGDRITMVGNTTHEQTRQRTMTVVGIYDL
;
A
#
# COMPACT_ATOMS: atom_id res chain seq x y z
N MET A 1 36.85 41.46 -20.11
CA MET A 1 35.62 40.66 -19.91
C MET A 1 34.33 41.48 -20.02
N THR A 2 34.24 42.66 -19.41
CA THR A 2 33.05 43.55 -19.47
C THR A 2 32.66 44.03 -20.87
N LEU A 3 33.63 44.24 -21.76
CA LEU A 3 33.37 44.64 -23.16
C LEU A 3 32.59 43.56 -23.95
N TYR A 4 32.99 42.29 -23.81
CA TYR A 4 32.34 41.15 -24.47
C TYR A 4 30.91 40.91 -23.94
N LEU A 5 30.69 41.05 -22.63
CA LEU A 5 29.37 41.00 -22.01
C LEU A 5 28.44 42.11 -22.54
N ARG A 6 28.93 43.35 -22.70
CA ARG A 6 28.16 44.46 -23.29
C ARG A 6 27.78 44.22 -24.75
N LEU A 7 28.72 43.67 -25.54
CA LEU A 7 28.45 43.35 -26.95
C LEU A 7 27.43 42.21 -27.08
N ALA A 8 27.52 41.17 -26.25
CA ALA A 8 26.56 40.08 -26.20
C ALA A 8 25.15 40.56 -25.80
N TRP A 9 25.04 41.41 -24.77
CA TRP A 9 23.75 41.96 -24.33
C TRP A 9 23.07 42.83 -25.40
N ARG A 10 23.83 43.70 -26.08
CA ARG A 10 23.30 44.51 -27.20
C ARG A 10 22.84 43.64 -28.37
N ASN A 11 23.54 42.53 -28.63
CA ASN A 11 23.17 41.58 -29.67
C ASN A 11 21.83 40.89 -29.36
N VAL A 12 21.68 40.38 -28.13
CA VAL A 12 20.43 39.79 -27.63
C VAL A 12 19.25 40.75 -27.78
N TRP A 13 19.45 42.02 -27.42
CA TRP A 13 18.41 43.05 -27.47
C TRP A 13 18.08 43.54 -28.90
N ARG A 14 18.99 43.34 -29.86
CA ARG A 14 18.80 43.67 -31.28
C ARG A 14 17.98 42.60 -32.01
N HIS A 15 18.16 41.32 -31.67
CA HIS A 15 17.45 40.19 -32.27
C HIS A 15 16.38 39.58 -31.35
N ARG A 16 15.51 40.42 -30.77
CA ARG A 16 14.55 40.03 -29.71
C ARG A 16 13.68 38.83 -30.07
N ARG A 17 13.16 38.74 -31.30
CA ARG A 17 12.30 37.62 -31.73
C ARG A 17 13.02 36.28 -31.70
N ARG A 18 14.26 36.23 -32.22
CA ARG A 18 15.08 35.01 -32.24
C ARG A 18 15.48 34.59 -30.82
N THR A 19 15.94 35.54 -30.01
CA THR A 19 16.33 35.26 -28.63
C THR A 19 15.13 34.79 -27.79
N PHE A 20 13.95 35.39 -28.00
CA PHE A 20 12.74 35.00 -27.28
C PHE A 20 12.28 33.58 -27.61
N LEU A 21 12.31 33.17 -28.89
CA LEU A 21 11.97 31.81 -29.29
C LEU A 21 12.92 30.77 -28.67
N ILE A 22 14.23 31.07 -28.65
CA ILE A 22 15.23 30.19 -28.04
C ILE A 22 15.03 30.12 -26.51
N ALA A 23 14.80 31.26 -25.86
CA ALA A 23 14.57 31.33 -24.42
C ALA A 23 13.30 30.60 -23.99
N ILE A 24 12.20 30.72 -24.76
CA ILE A 24 10.98 29.93 -24.52
C ILE A 24 11.24 28.45 -24.74
N GLY A 25 11.90 28.06 -25.83
CA GLY A 25 12.20 26.65 -26.09
C GLY A 25 12.97 26.03 -24.93
N MET A 26 14.04 26.69 -24.49
CA MET A 26 14.82 26.26 -23.33
C MET A 26 13.98 26.27 -22.04
N GLY A 27 13.18 27.32 -21.82
CA GLY A 27 12.33 27.45 -20.64
C GLY A 27 11.28 26.35 -20.54
N VAL A 28 10.61 26.03 -21.66
CA VAL A 28 9.61 24.96 -21.74
C VAL A 28 10.27 23.60 -21.52
N THR A 29 11.41 23.32 -22.17
CA THR A 29 12.14 22.07 -21.95
C THR A 29 12.57 21.92 -20.50
N MET A 30 13.14 22.96 -19.90
CA MET A 30 13.56 22.92 -18.49
C MET A 30 12.37 22.75 -17.54
N SER A 31 11.25 23.44 -17.82
CA SER A 31 10.04 23.33 -17.01
C SER A 31 9.48 21.92 -17.04
N LEU A 32 9.45 21.28 -18.22
CA LEU A 32 9.02 19.89 -18.38
C LEU A 32 9.93 18.92 -17.62
N LEU A 33 11.25 19.13 -17.68
CA LEU A 33 12.21 18.29 -16.94
C LEU A 33 12.02 18.42 -15.42
N VAL A 34 11.89 19.64 -14.90
CA VAL A 34 11.67 19.88 -13.47
C VAL A 34 10.31 19.36 -13.02
N MET A 35 9.27 19.52 -13.83
CA MET A 35 7.94 18.95 -13.55
C MET A 35 7.99 17.43 -13.50
N TYR A 36 8.70 16.79 -14.44
CA TYR A 36 8.84 15.34 -14.47
C TYR A 36 9.63 14.81 -13.27
N ASP A 37 10.72 15.50 -12.90
CA ASP A 37 11.51 15.16 -11.71
C ASP A 37 10.69 15.28 -10.42
N GLY A 38 9.95 16.38 -10.26
CA GLY A 38 9.04 16.57 -9.13
C GLY A 38 7.89 15.55 -9.09
N LEU A 39 7.39 15.15 -10.27
CA LEU A 39 6.37 14.10 -10.37
C LEU A 39 6.94 12.75 -9.91
N ILE A 40 8.14 12.37 -10.37
CA ILE A 40 8.81 11.13 -9.94
C ILE A 40 9.08 11.18 -8.43
N GLY A 41 9.65 12.27 -7.90
CA GLY A 41 9.91 12.39 -6.47
C GLY A 41 8.64 12.31 -5.63
N GLY A 42 7.54 12.91 -6.10
CA GLY A 42 6.22 12.78 -5.47
C GLY A 42 5.68 11.34 -5.51
N PHE A 43 5.83 10.64 -6.64
CA PHE A 43 5.46 9.23 -6.74
C PHE A 43 6.30 8.35 -5.81
N GLU A 44 7.61 8.56 -5.75
CA GLU A 44 8.47 7.82 -4.83
C GLU A 44 8.04 8.05 -3.39
N GLN A 45 7.85 9.30 -2.97
CA GLN A 45 7.42 9.61 -1.61
C GLN A 45 6.04 9.03 -1.28
N ALA A 46 5.09 9.07 -2.21
CA ALA A 46 3.78 8.46 -2.05
C ALA A 46 3.87 6.93 -1.94
N ILE A 47 4.72 6.29 -2.77
CA ILE A 47 4.95 4.84 -2.72
C ILE A 47 5.64 4.48 -1.41
N TYR A 48 6.69 5.17 -0.98
CA TYR A 48 7.41 4.86 0.25
C TYR A 48 6.52 5.06 1.48
N GLY A 49 5.78 6.17 1.55
CA GLY A 49 4.88 6.46 2.66
C GLY A 49 3.75 5.43 2.78
N ASN A 50 3.09 5.12 1.66
CA ASN A 50 1.94 4.22 1.67
C ASN A 50 2.36 2.75 1.66
N ALA A 51 3.27 2.33 0.77
CA ALA A 51 3.58 0.90 0.61
C ALA A 51 4.28 0.32 1.84
N ILE A 52 5.21 1.04 2.49
CA ILE A 52 5.90 0.53 3.68
C ILE A 52 4.94 0.45 4.87
N GLN A 53 4.11 1.47 5.07
CA GLN A 53 3.15 1.49 6.17
C GLN A 53 2.00 0.49 5.96
N LEU A 54 1.61 0.22 4.72
CA LEU A 54 0.51 -0.69 4.40
C LEU A 54 0.92 -2.15 4.27
N LEU A 55 2.15 -2.43 3.84
CA LEU A 55 2.64 -3.81 3.69
C LEU A 55 3.24 -4.38 4.98
N GLY A 56 2.91 -3.81 6.15
CA GLY A 56 3.17 -4.35 7.48
C GLY A 56 4.60 -4.19 7.96
N GLY A 57 5.12 -2.97 7.83
CA GLY A 57 6.32 -2.54 8.54
C GLY A 57 7.63 -2.76 7.79
N ASN A 58 8.70 -2.24 8.39
CA ASN A 58 10.04 -2.16 7.79
C ASN A 58 10.71 -3.53 7.61
N ILE A 59 10.33 -4.54 8.40
CA ILE A 59 10.96 -5.85 8.44
C ILE A 59 9.88 -6.94 8.40
N GLN A 60 10.02 -7.89 7.48
CA GLN A 60 9.12 -9.03 7.34
C GLN A 60 9.93 -10.32 7.48
N ILE A 61 9.49 -11.19 8.38
CA ILE A 61 10.12 -12.49 8.61
C ILE A 61 9.19 -13.55 8.02
N HIS A 62 9.73 -14.37 7.13
CA HIS A 62 9.00 -15.41 6.44
C HIS A 62 9.66 -16.78 6.66
N ALA A 63 8.85 -17.82 6.61
CA ALA A 63 9.33 -19.20 6.65
C ALA A 63 10.24 -19.49 5.43
N PRO A 64 11.25 -20.36 5.59
CA PRO A 64 12.08 -20.81 4.48
C PRO A 64 11.19 -21.42 3.38
N GLY A 65 11.37 -20.96 2.13
CA GLY A 65 10.58 -21.40 0.98
C GLY A 65 9.35 -20.56 0.66
N TYR A 66 9.00 -19.55 1.48
CA TYR A 66 7.89 -18.63 1.21
C TYR A 66 8.08 -17.85 -0.11
N GLY A 67 9.31 -17.44 -0.42
CA GLY A 67 9.65 -16.77 -1.68
C GLY A 67 9.75 -17.69 -2.91
N GLY A 68 9.81 -19.01 -2.73
CA GLY A 68 10.08 -19.97 -3.81
C GLY A 68 8.90 -20.23 -4.75
N LYS A 69 7.68 -19.79 -4.38
CA LYS A 69 6.46 -19.94 -5.19
C LYS A 69 5.76 -18.58 -5.30
N ALA A 70 6.43 -17.63 -5.94
CA ALA A 70 5.87 -16.32 -6.29
C ALA A 70 4.50 -16.51 -6.98
N GLY A 71 3.43 -16.06 -6.33
CA GLY A 71 2.06 -16.15 -6.83
C GLY A 71 1.11 -17.01 -6.00
N ARG A 72 1.59 -18.01 -5.25
CA ARG A 72 0.70 -18.90 -4.46
C ARG A 72 0.52 -18.52 -2.99
N LYS A 73 1.27 -17.53 -2.47
CA LYS A 73 1.31 -17.12 -1.03
C LYS A 73 1.04 -18.33 -0.10
N PRO A 74 1.90 -19.36 -0.16
CA PRO A 74 1.64 -20.58 0.58
C PRO A 74 1.60 -20.27 2.07
N LEU A 75 0.60 -20.81 2.76
CA LEU A 75 0.46 -20.73 4.22
C LEU A 75 1.51 -21.64 4.88
N LEU A 76 2.79 -21.26 4.73
CA LEU A 76 3.89 -21.89 5.43
C LEU A 76 3.95 -21.30 6.84
N ALA A 77 3.63 -22.12 7.83
CA ALA A 77 3.79 -21.74 9.22
C ALA A 77 5.27 -21.55 9.54
N LEU A 78 5.58 -20.54 10.35
CA LEU A 78 6.85 -20.47 11.06
C LEU A 78 6.82 -21.50 12.18
N ASP A 79 7.92 -22.19 12.44
CA ASP A 79 7.97 -23.22 13.50
C ASP A 79 7.73 -22.61 14.90
N ASP A 80 8.23 -21.40 15.15
CA ASP A 80 7.99 -20.67 16.40
C ASP A 80 7.80 -19.15 16.13
N PRO A 81 6.58 -18.72 15.80
CA PRO A 81 6.29 -17.30 15.54
C PRO A 81 6.34 -16.45 16.83
N ASP A 82 6.11 -17.04 18.00
CA ASP A 82 6.05 -16.31 19.26
C ASP A 82 7.45 -15.97 19.77
N ALA A 83 8.43 -16.87 19.63
CA ALA A 83 9.82 -16.56 19.95
C ALA A 83 10.38 -15.43 19.08
N VAL A 84 10.00 -15.37 17.80
CA VAL A 84 10.42 -14.31 16.88
C VAL A 84 9.85 -12.96 17.28
N VAL A 85 8.56 -12.91 17.66
CA VAL A 85 7.92 -11.68 18.16
C VAL A 85 8.59 -11.21 19.46
N GLN A 86 8.85 -12.11 20.40
CA GLN A 86 9.53 -11.76 21.65
C GLN A 86 10.96 -11.26 21.41
N ALA A 87 11.71 -11.89 20.50
CA ALA A 87 13.04 -11.43 20.14
C ALA A 87 13.00 -10.02 19.51
N ALA A 88 12.02 -9.75 18.64
CA ALA A 88 11.84 -8.42 18.06
C ALA A 88 11.44 -7.38 19.12
N GLU A 89 10.47 -7.67 19.98
CA GLU A 89 10.03 -6.76 21.05
C GLU A 89 11.12 -6.51 22.10
N SER A 90 12.11 -7.40 22.24
CA SER A 90 13.25 -7.21 23.14
C SER A 90 14.24 -6.14 22.68
N HIS A 91 14.15 -5.70 21.42
CA HIS A 91 15.06 -4.70 20.86
C HIS A 91 14.49 -3.27 21.03
N PRO A 92 15.25 -2.31 21.58
CA PRO A 92 14.72 -0.98 21.92
C PRO A 92 14.26 -0.14 20.73
N ASP A 93 14.79 -0.41 19.53
CA ASP A 93 14.40 0.29 18.29
C ASP A 93 13.09 -0.24 17.64
N VAL A 94 12.51 -1.32 18.18
CA VAL A 94 11.29 -1.93 17.63
C VAL A 94 10.06 -1.28 18.26
N VAL A 95 9.30 -0.56 17.43
CA VAL A 95 8.08 0.15 17.87
C VAL A 95 6.94 -0.83 18.17
N ALA A 96 6.76 -1.86 17.34
CA ALA A 96 5.78 -2.92 17.53
C ALA A 96 6.09 -4.11 16.61
N ALA A 97 5.71 -5.31 17.04
CA ALA A 97 5.74 -6.53 16.24
C ALA A 97 4.34 -7.18 16.27
N SER A 98 3.87 -7.65 15.12
CA SER A 98 2.54 -8.27 14.96
C SER A 98 2.67 -9.50 14.08
N LYS A 99 1.95 -10.56 14.45
CA LYS A 99 1.83 -11.74 13.60
C LYS A 99 0.75 -11.50 12.57
N ARG A 100 1.05 -11.91 11.34
CA ARG A 100 0.10 -11.83 10.25
C ARG A 100 0.11 -13.07 9.38
N ILE A 101 -1.06 -13.38 8.86
CA ILE A 101 -1.26 -14.47 7.91
C ILE A 101 -1.75 -13.84 6.61
N VAL A 102 -1.04 -14.06 5.51
CA VAL A 102 -1.43 -13.52 4.20
C VAL A 102 -1.76 -14.69 3.28
N THR A 103 -2.99 -14.75 2.80
CA THR A 103 -3.43 -15.77 1.85
C THR A 103 -4.22 -15.14 0.70
N GLY A 104 -4.27 -15.83 -0.44
CA GLY A 104 -5.12 -15.44 -1.55
C GLY A 104 -6.52 -16.04 -1.39
N GLY A 105 -7.53 -15.32 -1.85
CA GLY A 105 -8.91 -15.80 -1.86
C GLY A 105 -9.72 -15.20 -3.00
N LEU A 106 -10.96 -15.67 -3.11
CA LEU A 106 -11.98 -15.13 -3.99
C LEU A 106 -13.17 -14.72 -3.13
N VAL A 107 -13.69 -13.51 -3.34
CA VAL A 107 -14.99 -13.11 -2.79
C VAL A 107 -16.00 -13.15 -3.91
N THR A 108 -17.16 -13.73 -3.64
CA THR A 108 -18.25 -13.80 -4.60
C THR A 108 -19.47 -13.09 -4.04
N ASN A 109 -20.04 -12.18 -4.82
CA ASN A 109 -21.35 -11.56 -4.58
C ASN A 109 -22.21 -11.64 -5.85
N ARG A 110 -23.42 -11.08 -5.83
CA ARG A 110 -24.32 -10.95 -6.98
C ARG A 110 -23.66 -10.27 -8.18
N GLU A 111 -22.80 -9.28 -7.93
CA GLU A 111 -22.05 -8.53 -8.96
C GLU A 111 -20.96 -9.37 -9.67
N GLY A 112 -20.34 -10.33 -8.98
CA GLY A 112 -19.26 -11.12 -9.58
C GLY A 112 -18.30 -11.76 -8.57
N ALA A 113 -17.23 -12.33 -9.11
CA ALA A 113 -16.14 -12.96 -8.35
C ALA A 113 -14.87 -12.10 -8.44
N PHE A 114 -14.37 -11.64 -7.29
CA PHE A 114 -13.19 -10.80 -7.19
C PHE A 114 -12.07 -11.54 -6.47
N ALA A 115 -10.87 -11.54 -7.07
CA ALA A 115 -9.67 -12.05 -6.41
C ALA A 115 -9.20 -11.06 -5.34
N ILE A 116 -9.05 -11.53 -4.11
CA ILE A 116 -8.64 -10.73 -2.97
C ILE A 116 -7.41 -11.32 -2.29
N THR A 117 -6.69 -10.48 -1.57
CA THR A 117 -5.74 -10.93 -0.54
C THR A 117 -6.45 -10.86 0.80
N ILE A 118 -6.48 -11.98 1.50
CA ILE A 118 -6.96 -12.09 2.88
C ILE A 118 -5.76 -11.92 3.81
N VAL A 119 -5.87 -11.00 4.76
CA VAL A 119 -4.85 -10.77 5.78
C VAL A 119 -5.47 -11.00 7.15
N GLY A 120 -5.01 -12.02 7.86
CA GLY A 120 -5.30 -12.22 9.28
C GLY A 120 -4.28 -11.45 10.11
N VAL A 121 -4.75 -10.61 11.03
CA VAL A 121 -3.91 -9.72 11.84
C VAL A 121 -4.25 -9.83 13.32
N GLU A 122 -3.29 -9.54 14.20
CA GLU A 122 -3.54 -9.35 15.63
C GLU A 122 -4.06 -7.93 15.88
N THR A 123 -5.36 -7.78 16.14
CA THR A 123 -6.06 -6.48 16.20
C THR A 123 -5.40 -5.46 17.13
N ASP A 124 -4.93 -5.89 18.30
CA ASP A 124 -4.35 -5.02 19.33
C ASP A 124 -2.95 -4.50 18.98
N LYS A 125 -2.19 -5.29 18.20
CA LYS A 125 -0.81 -4.97 17.82
C LYS A 125 -0.75 -4.28 16.46
N GLU A 126 -1.58 -4.73 15.51
CA GLU A 126 -1.61 -4.22 14.14
C GLU A 126 -2.05 -2.76 14.07
N GLY A 127 -2.96 -2.34 14.95
CA GLY A 127 -3.43 -0.96 15.00
C GLY A 127 -2.34 0.08 15.29
N LYS A 128 -1.17 -0.34 15.81
CA LYS A 128 0.00 0.51 16.05
C LYS A 128 1.00 0.50 14.88
N ILE A 129 0.90 -0.48 13.99
CA ILE A 129 1.84 -0.71 12.89
C ILE A 129 1.27 -0.15 11.59
N THR A 130 -0.02 -0.36 11.35
CA THR A 130 -0.66 -0.11 10.07
C THR A 130 -1.71 1.01 10.22
N PRO A 131 -1.74 2.01 9.31
CA PRO A 131 -2.68 3.13 9.38
C PRO A 131 -4.14 2.76 9.04
N VAL A 132 -4.44 1.47 8.83
CA VAL A 132 -5.80 0.98 8.52
C VAL A 132 -6.75 1.21 9.70
N SER A 133 -6.26 1.08 10.94
CA SER A 133 -7.04 1.35 12.15
C SER A 133 -7.49 2.83 12.25
N SER A 134 -6.65 3.76 11.80
CA SER A 134 -6.90 5.20 11.86
C SER A 134 -7.69 5.74 10.66
N ASN A 135 -7.69 5.04 9.53
CA ASN A 135 -8.32 5.49 8.28
C ASN A 135 -9.61 4.73 7.95
N ILE A 136 -10.43 4.47 8.98
CA ILE A 136 -11.74 3.85 8.82
C ILE A 136 -12.74 4.92 8.43
N SER A 137 -13.30 4.76 7.24
CA SER A 137 -14.25 5.71 6.70
C SER A 137 -15.69 5.44 7.14
N SER A 138 -16.04 4.16 7.33
CA SER A 138 -17.37 3.72 7.72
C SER A 138 -17.25 2.52 8.66
N GLY A 139 -18.09 2.47 9.70
CA GLY A 139 -18.12 1.35 10.65
C GLY A 139 -17.03 1.45 11.72
N ARG A 140 -16.41 0.31 12.04
CA ARG A 140 -15.39 0.19 13.10
C ARG A 140 -14.25 -0.75 12.70
N TYR A 141 -13.13 -0.67 13.44
CA TYR A 141 -12.05 -1.63 13.31
C TYR A 141 -12.43 -2.99 13.92
N LEU A 142 -11.64 -4.02 13.60
CA LEU A 142 -11.75 -5.35 14.19
C LEU A 142 -11.43 -5.30 15.69
N LEU A 143 -12.22 -6.01 16.49
CA LEU A 143 -11.99 -6.23 17.91
C LEU A 143 -11.42 -7.65 18.13
N PRO A 144 -10.69 -7.90 19.23
CA PRO A 144 -10.14 -9.22 19.55
C PRO A 144 -11.18 -10.34 19.61
N ASP A 145 -12.41 -10.03 20.04
CA ASP A 145 -13.50 -10.99 20.21
C ASP A 145 -14.31 -11.24 18.93
N ASP A 146 -13.99 -10.56 17.82
CA ASP A 146 -14.71 -10.73 16.56
C ASP A 146 -14.28 -12.01 15.82
N ALA A 147 -15.13 -13.04 15.82
CA ALA A 147 -14.84 -14.30 15.15
C ALA A 147 -15.15 -14.31 13.63
N ASP A 148 -16.19 -13.58 13.20
CA ASP A 148 -16.72 -13.58 11.83
C ASP A 148 -16.84 -12.16 11.24
N ALA A 149 -15.93 -11.27 11.62
CA ALA A 149 -15.88 -9.90 11.13
C ALA A 149 -14.72 -9.67 10.16
N ILE A 150 -14.95 -8.79 9.18
CA ILE A 150 -13.92 -8.35 8.25
C ILE A 150 -13.98 -6.84 8.05
N VAL A 151 -12.82 -6.29 7.71
CA VAL A 151 -12.66 -4.90 7.31
C VAL A 151 -12.16 -4.88 5.87
N ILE A 152 -12.85 -4.14 5.01
CA ILE A 152 -12.59 -4.11 3.56
C ILE A 152 -12.13 -2.73 3.11
N GLY A 153 -11.37 -2.67 2.02
CA GLY A 153 -10.99 -1.39 1.40
C GLY A 153 -12.14 -0.79 0.60
N ARG A 154 -12.24 0.53 0.55
CA ARG A 154 -13.27 1.26 -0.21
C ARG A 154 -13.39 0.84 -1.67
N GLY A 155 -12.27 0.55 -2.34
CA GLY A 155 -12.29 0.06 -3.73
C GLY A 155 -13.04 -1.26 -3.90
N LEU A 156 -12.89 -2.20 -2.96
CA LEU A 156 -13.62 -3.46 -2.99
C LEU A 156 -15.10 -3.25 -2.62
N ALA A 157 -15.39 -2.39 -1.65
CA ALA A 157 -16.75 -2.04 -1.26
C ALA A 157 -17.55 -1.47 -2.44
N ASN A 158 -16.95 -0.54 -3.18
CA ASN A 158 -17.57 0.07 -4.36
C ASN A 158 -17.72 -0.93 -5.52
N ALA A 159 -16.73 -1.78 -5.77
CA ALA A 159 -16.80 -2.77 -6.85
C ALA A 159 -17.83 -3.87 -6.61
N MET A 160 -18.16 -4.13 -5.34
CA MET A 160 -19.11 -5.17 -4.93
C MET A 160 -20.48 -4.62 -4.51
N GLU A 161 -20.65 -3.30 -4.49
CA GLU A 161 -21.81 -2.58 -3.97
C GLU A 161 -22.25 -3.06 -2.58
N ILE A 162 -21.29 -3.14 -1.65
CA ILE A 162 -21.52 -3.61 -0.27
C ILE A 162 -21.27 -2.52 0.75
N GLU A 163 -22.10 -2.50 1.79
CA GLU A 163 -22.02 -1.55 2.90
C GLU A 163 -21.61 -2.25 4.23
N VAL A 164 -21.37 -1.44 5.26
CA VAL A 164 -21.11 -1.96 6.61
C VAL A 164 -22.37 -2.64 7.14
N GLY A 165 -22.23 -3.89 7.58
CA GLY A 165 -23.32 -4.75 8.03
C GLY A 165 -23.65 -5.87 7.03
N ASP A 166 -23.17 -5.77 5.79
CA ASP A 166 -23.40 -6.81 4.80
C ASP A 166 -22.58 -8.07 5.06
N ARG A 167 -23.13 -9.20 4.63
CA ARG A 167 -22.48 -10.51 4.74
C ARG A 167 -21.97 -10.94 3.37
N ILE A 168 -20.65 -11.11 3.28
CA ILE A 168 -20.01 -11.57 2.06
C ILE A 168 -19.45 -12.97 2.25
N THR A 169 -19.52 -13.74 1.18
CA THR A 169 -18.99 -15.09 1.14
C THR A 169 -17.60 -15.05 0.54
N MET A 170 -16.62 -15.49 1.32
CA MET A 170 -15.24 -15.59 0.90
C MET A 170 -14.83 -17.04 0.75
N VAL A 171 -14.01 -17.30 -0.25
CA VAL A 171 -13.44 -18.59 -0.58
C VAL A 171 -11.92 -18.44 -0.48
N GLY A 172 -11.31 -19.16 0.45
CA GLY A 172 -9.86 -19.11 0.68
C GLY A 172 -9.26 -20.51 0.65
N ASN A 173 -7.96 -20.60 0.41
CA ASN A 173 -7.22 -21.84 0.50
C ASN A 173 -6.63 -22.02 1.91
N THR A 174 -6.76 -23.23 2.45
CA THR A 174 -6.15 -23.62 3.73
C THR A 174 -4.68 -24.02 3.54
N THR A 175 -3.99 -24.29 4.65
CA THR A 175 -2.63 -24.83 4.70
C THR A 175 -2.42 -26.11 3.89
N HIS A 176 -3.49 -26.86 3.60
CA HIS A 176 -3.46 -28.09 2.80
C HIS A 176 -3.99 -27.93 1.37
N GLU A 177 -4.00 -26.71 0.82
CA GLU A 177 -4.59 -26.38 -0.49
C GLU A 177 -6.09 -26.73 -0.60
N GLN A 178 -6.79 -26.90 0.53
CA GLN A 178 -8.23 -27.13 0.51
C GLN A 178 -8.96 -25.81 0.44
N THR A 179 -9.90 -25.70 -0.49
CA THR A 179 -10.75 -24.53 -0.62
C THR A 179 -11.83 -24.56 0.46
N ARG A 180 -11.86 -23.53 1.32
CA ARG A 180 -12.91 -23.33 2.32
C ARG A 180 -13.69 -22.06 2.00
N GLN A 181 -15.01 -22.18 2.12
CA GLN A 181 -15.93 -21.07 2.01
C GLN A 181 -16.40 -20.67 3.41
N ARG A 182 -16.37 -19.38 3.71
CA ARG A 182 -16.88 -18.82 4.97
C ARG A 182 -17.59 -17.50 4.69
N THR A 183 -18.75 -17.33 5.30
CA THR A 183 -19.49 -16.06 5.24
C THR A 183 -19.04 -15.20 6.41
N MET A 184 -18.61 -13.98 6.13
CA MET A 184 -18.16 -13.01 7.14
C MET A 184 -18.92 -11.70 6.99
N THR A 185 -19.03 -10.96 8.08
CA THR A 185 -19.76 -9.70 8.15
C THR A 185 -18.80 -8.52 8.00
N VAL A 186 -19.11 -7.58 7.12
CA VAL A 186 -18.34 -6.35 6.94
C VAL A 186 -18.62 -5.43 8.12
N VAL A 187 -17.65 -5.22 9.00
CA VAL A 187 -17.79 -4.33 10.17
C VAL A 187 -17.19 -2.95 9.95
N GLY A 188 -16.34 -2.81 8.93
CA GLY A 188 -15.72 -1.53 8.61
C GLY A 188 -15.21 -1.45 7.17
N ILE A 189 -15.18 -0.24 6.65
CA ILE A 189 -14.62 0.11 5.35
C ILE A 189 -13.54 1.16 5.57
N TYR A 190 -12.29 0.84 5.20
CA TYR A 190 -11.18 1.78 5.27
C TYR A 190 -10.90 2.42 3.91
N ASP A 191 -10.37 3.65 3.94
CA ASP A 191 -9.96 4.40 2.75
C ASP A 191 -8.62 5.08 3.00
N LEU A 192 -7.65 4.85 2.12
CA LEU A 192 -6.26 5.28 2.27
C LEU A 192 -5.86 6.28 1.19
#